data_AF-A0A8X6WJA4-F1
#
_entry.id   AF-A0A8X6WJA4-F1
#
_cell.length_a   1.000
_cell.length_b   1.000
_cell.length_c   1.000
_cell.angle_alpha   90.00
_cell.angle_beta   90.00
_cell.angle_gamma   90.00
#
_symmetry.space_group_name_H-M   'P 1'
#
loop_
_entity.id
_entity.type
_entity.pdbx_description
1 polymer ?
#
loop_
_entity_poly.entity_id
_entity_poly.type
_entity_poly.pdbx_seq_one_letter_code
_entity_poly.pdbx_strand_id
1 'polypeptide(L)'
;MDAFGNYRRSQYHHDLRPKRIFRERAGRTTKKYYEDRHKEILKRYGYLRCGSSKRRASSSSKHKEGRHGRRCTNEEIRHAIRRYQNTYNMPVTGQLDQATLKLMSESRCGNPDDESRAARFKPMIHPRKRRKYE
;
A
#
# COMPACT_ATOMS: atom_id res chain seq x y z
N MET A 1 1.12 32.07 40.97
CA MET A 1 2.06 31.89 39.85
C MET A 1 1.69 30.58 39.18
N ASP A 2 0.79 30.72 38.20
CA ASP A 2 0.15 29.64 37.48
C ASP A 2 1.08 29.10 36.40
N ALA A 3 1.24 27.78 36.32
CA ALA A 3 1.83 27.11 35.17
C ALA A 3 0.94 25.92 34.78
N PHE A 4 -0.11 26.23 34.02
CA PHE A 4 -0.92 25.27 33.29
C PHE A 4 -0.06 24.55 32.24
N GLY A 5 0.55 23.43 32.63
CA GLY A 5 1.18 22.48 31.71
C GLY A 5 0.10 21.68 30.99
N ASN A 6 -0.47 22.27 29.93
CA ASN A 6 -1.46 21.65 29.06
C ASN A 6 -0.98 20.30 28.54
N TYR A 7 -1.52 19.23 29.11
CA TYR A 7 -1.44 17.86 28.59
C TYR A 7 -2.05 17.86 27.19
N ARG A 8 -1.20 17.89 26.15
CA ARG A 8 -1.62 17.76 24.75
C ARG A 8 -2.30 16.41 24.58
N ARG A 9 -3.62 16.43 24.70
CA ARG A 9 -4.54 15.37 24.33
C ARG A 9 -4.19 14.95 22.91
N SER A 10 -3.53 13.80 22.78
CA SER A 10 -3.09 13.25 21.51
C SER A 10 -4.31 13.09 20.60
N GLN A 11 -4.41 13.98 19.61
CA GLN A 11 -5.44 13.98 18.57
C GLN A 11 -5.20 12.82 17.60
N TYR A 12 -5.33 11.58 18.08
CA TYR A 12 -5.72 10.47 17.22
C TYR A 12 -7.22 10.56 16.93
N HIS A 13 -7.63 11.72 16.42
CA HIS A 13 -8.89 11.85 15.72
C HIS A 13 -8.54 11.54 14.28
N HIS A 14 -8.74 10.28 13.91
CA HIS A 14 -8.85 9.91 12.51
C HIS A 14 -9.72 10.95 11.80
N ASP A 15 -9.36 11.34 10.58
CA ASP A 15 -10.27 12.01 9.68
C ASP A 15 -11.54 11.16 9.53
N LEU A 16 -12.47 11.36 10.46
CA LEU A 16 -13.87 11.03 10.33
C LEU A 16 -14.45 12.07 9.36
N ARG A 17 -14.10 11.94 8.08
CA ARG A 17 -15.08 12.25 7.04
C ARG A 17 -15.62 10.93 6.55
N PRO A 18 -16.75 10.45 7.11
CA PRO A 18 -17.55 9.44 6.46
C PRO A 18 -17.92 10.01 5.10
N LYS A 19 -17.37 9.47 4.02
CA LYS A 19 -17.92 9.73 2.70
C LYS A 19 -19.33 9.15 2.73
N ARG A 20 -20.32 10.04 2.80
CA ARG A 20 -21.75 9.74 2.78
C ARG A 20 -22.03 8.72 1.68
N ILE A 21 -22.24 7.46 2.04
CA ILE A 21 -23.08 6.56 1.28
C ILE A 21 -23.85 5.69 2.27
N PHE A 22 -25.16 5.83 2.13
CA PHE A 22 -26.26 5.23 2.84
C PHE A 22 -26.17 3.70 2.90
N ARG A 23 -26.83 3.15 3.94
CA ARG A 23 -27.19 1.74 4.19
C ARG A 23 -26.19 0.91 5.00
N GLU A 24 -26.51 0.85 6.29
CA GLU A 24 -26.19 -0.20 7.25
C GLU A 24 -26.13 -1.58 6.58
N ARG A 25 -24.93 -2.17 6.52
CA ARG A 25 -24.78 -3.63 6.41
C ARG A 25 -23.44 -4.04 7.03
N ALA A 26 -23.57 -4.77 8.13
CA ALA A 26 -22.57 -5.54 8.88
C ALA A 26 -21.49 -4.72 9.61
N GLY A 27 -21.51 -4.81 10.94
CA GLY A 27 -20.48 -4.33 11.86
C GLY A 27 -19.09 -4.86 11.48
N ARG A 28 -18.31 -4.02 10.79
CA ARG A 28 -16.87 -4.21 10.65
C ARG A 28 -16.22 -3.61 11.90
N THR A 29 -15.51 -4.44 12.65
CA THR A 29 -14.68 -3.96 13.77
C THR A 29 -13.63 -2.99 13.22
N THR A 30 -13.32 -1.94 13.99
CA THR A 30 -12.31 -0.92 13.63
C THR A 30 -10.98 -1.56 13.27
N LYS A 31 -10.56 -2.59 14.01
CA LYS A 31 -9.33 -3.38 13.76
C LYS A 31 -9.26 -3.94 12.33
N LYS A 32 -10.35 -4.56 11.85
CA LYS A 32 -10.39 -5.14 10.49
C LYS A 32 -10.27 -4.07 9.41
N TYR A 33 -10.90 -2.91 9.62
CA TYR A 33 -10.79 -1.77 8.71
C TYR A 33 -9.35 -1.28 8.56
N TYR A 34 -8.62 -1.11 9.68
CA TYR A 34 -7.21 -0.74 9.63
C TYR A 34 -6.41 -1.81 8.90
N GLU A 35 -6.50 -3.09 9.29
CA GLU A 35 -5.75 -4.17 8.63
C GLU A 35 -5.95 -4.18 7.10
N ASP A 36 -7.19 -4.03 6.62
CA ASP A 36 -7.48 -4.02 5.19
C ASP A 36 -6.90 -2.79 4.48
N ARG A 37 -6.93 -1.61 5.13
CA ARG A 37 -6.29 -0.39 4.61
C ARG A 37 -4.77 -0.52 4.53
N HIS A 38 -4.11 -1.15 5.50
CA HIS A 38 -2.66 -1.35 5.48
C HIS A 38 -2.23 -2.35 4.41
N LYS A 39 -3.02 -3.41 4.17
CA LYS A 39 -2.80 -4.31 3.03
C LYS A 39 -2.81 -3.56 1.71
N GLU A 40 -3.70 -2.58 1.55
CA GLU A 40 -3.77 -1.76 0.34
C GLU A 40 -2.52 -0.90 0.16
N ILE A 41 -2.05 -0.26 1.24
CA ILE A 41 -0.81 0.53 1.24
C ILE A 41 0.39 -0.33 0.85
N LEU A 42 0.54 -1.52 1.46
CA LEU A 42 1.63 -2.44 1.13
C LEU A 42 1.55 -2.92 -0.33
N LYS A 43 0.35 -3.11 -0.90
CA LYS A 43 0.19 -3.45 -2.32
C LYS A 43 0.58 -2.29 -3.24
N ARG A 44 0.11 -1.08 -2.92
CA ARG A 44 0.34 0.15 -3.69
C ARG A 44 1.83 0.47 -3.80
N TYR A 45 2.55 0.42 -2.67
CA TYR A 45 3.97 0.76 -2.63
C TYR A 45 4.92 -0.39 -3.00
N GLY A 46 4.39 -1.59 -3.21
CA GLY A 46 5.15 -2.69 -3.79
C GLY A 46 5.48 -3.84 -2.85
N TYR A 47 5.32 -3.65 -1.54
CA TYR A 47 5.70 -4.58 -0.48
C TYR A 47 4.85 -5.86 -0.40
N LEU A 48 3.59 -5.86 -0.84
CA LEU A 48 2.71 -7.03 -0.72
C LEU A 48 2.29 -7.58 -2.09
N ARG A 49 2.58 -8.88 -2.30
CA ARG A 49 2.16 -9.66 -3.48
C ARG A 49 1.58 -10.98 -3.01
N CYS A 50 0.26 -11.12 -3.07
CA CYS A 50 -0.40 -12.37 -2.72
C CYS A 50 -0.15 -13.42 -3.82
N GLY A 51 0.25 -14.64 -3.45
CA GLY A 51 0.30 -15.78 -4.37
C GLY A 51 1.53 -15.85 -5.27
N SER A 52 2.68 -15.37 -4.78
CA SER A 52 3.97 -15.45 -5.52
C SER A 52 4.95 -16.47 -4.96
N SER A 53 4.59 -17.22 -3.92
CA SER A 53 5.44 -18.29 -3.39
C SER A 53 5.62 -19.38 -4.46
N LYS A 54 6.80 -19.38 -5.08
CA LYS A 54 7.31 -20.34 -6.06
C LYS A 54 6.68 -20.27 -7.48
N ARG A 55 7.08 -19.27 -8.26
CA ARG A 55 7.36 -19.50 -9.70
C ARG A 55 8.86 -19.42 -9.95
N ARG A 56 9.61 -20.36 -9.38
CA ARG A 56 10.83 -20.87 -10.02
C ARG A 56 10.40 -22.07 -10.86
N ALA A 57 9.97 -21.82 -12.08
CA ALA A 57 9.85 -22.83 -13.12
C ALA A 57 9.72 -22.11 -14.47
N SER A 58 10.77 -22.29 -15.27
CA SER A 58 10.82 -22.25 -16.74
C SER A 58 10.07 -21.17 -17.51
N SER A 59 10.84 -20.53 -18.38
CA SER A 59 10.44 -20.02 -19.70
C SER A 59 9.22 -20.72 -20.30
N SER A 60 8.35 -19.92 -20.92
CA SER A 60 7.13 -20.30 -21.66
C SER A 60 5.91 -20.75 -20.82
N SER A 61 5.06 -19.79 -20.47
CA SER A 61 3.61 -20.00 -20.48
C SER A 61 2.90 -18.65 -20.57
N LYS A 62 2.43 -18.34 -21.78
CA LYS A 62 1.44 -17.30 -22.05
C LYS A 62 0.12 -17.73 -21.40
N HIS A 63 -0.12 -17.36 -20.15
CA HIS A 63 -1.47 -17.31 -19.60
C HIS A 63 -1.75 -15.92 -19.05
N LYS A 64 -2.65 -15.21 -19.74
CA LYS A 64 -3.36 -14.04 -19.22
C LYS A 64 -4.24 -14.51 -18.06
N GLU A 65 -3.70 -14.57 -16.85
CA GLU A 65 -4.53 -14.85 -15.68
C GLU A 65 -5.16 -13.55 -15.16
N GLY A 66 -6.48 -13.58 -15.10
CA GLY A 66 -7.35 -12.51 -14.67
C GLY A 66 -6.95 -11.93 -13.31
N ARG A 67 -7.13 -10.62 -13.20
CA ARG A 67 -6.85 -9.75 -12.04
C ARG A 67 -7.81 -10.02 -10.86
N HIS A 68 -7.95 -11.26 -10.41
CA HIS A 68 -8.75 -11.58 -9.23
C HIS A 68 -7.81 -12.15 -8.17
N GLY A 69 -7.30 -11.24 -7.35
CA GLY A 69 -6.22 -11.49 -6.39
C GLY A 69 -6.58 -12.58 -5.38
N ARG A 70 -5.74 -13.61 -5.30
CA ARG A 70 -5.74 -14.52 -4.15
C ARG A 70 -5.58 -13.68 -2.87
N ARG A 71 -6.26 -14.09 -1.80
CA ARG A 71 -6.05 -13.49 -0.47
C ARG A 71 -4.62 -13.77 -0.04
N CYS A 72 -3.96 -12.74 0.50
CA CYS A 72 -2.63 -12.91 1.07
C CYS A 72 -2.71 -13.75 2.35
N THR A 73 -1.70 -14.59 2.57
CA THR A 73 -1.54 -15.28 3.86
C THR A 73 -1.03 -14.29 4.92
N ASN A 74 -1.21 -14.62 6.20
CA ASN A 74 -0.68 -13.80 7.29
C ASN A 74 0.86 -13.70 7.20
N GLU A 75 1.54 -14.75 6.76
CA GLU A 75 3.00 -14.74 6.64
C GLU A 75 3.48 -13.84 5.49
N GLU A 76 2.78 -13.82 4.34
CA GLU A 76 3.06 -12.88 3.26
C GLU A 76 2.89 -11.43 3.71
N ILE A 77 1.88 -11.15 4.55
CA ILE A 77 1.63 -9.84 5.13
C ILE A 77 2.75 -9.46 6.11
N ARG A 78 3.11 -10.35 7.04
CA ARG A 78 4.20 -10.11 8.01
C ARG A 78 5.54 -9.86 7.31
N HIS A 79 5.85 -10.64 6.28
CA HIS A 79 7.03 -10.43 5.47
C HIS A 79 7.01 -9.08 4.75
N ALA A 80 5.87 -8.66 4.20
CA ALA A 80 5.71 -7.34 3.61
C ALA A 80 5.93 -6.21 4.63
N ILE A 81 5.41 -6.35 5.86
CA ILE A 81 5.60 -5.39 6.94
C ILE A 81 7.08 -5.29 7.32
N ARG A 82 7.79 -6.42 7.44
CA ARG A 82 9.24 -6.41 7.75
C ARG A 82 10.04 -5.64 6.70
N ARG A 83 9.72 -5.84 5.42
CA ARG A 83 10.37 -5.10 4.32
C ARG A 83 10.08 -3.60 4.41
N TYR A 84 8.83 -3.23 4.68
CA TYR A 84 8.45 -1.84 4.89
C TYR A 84 9.23 -1.22 6.05
N GLN A 85 9.24 -1.85 7.22
CA GLN A 85 10.00 -1.39 8.38
C GLN A 85 11.48 -1.20 8.06
N ASN A 86 12.10 -2.17 7.37
CA ASN A 86 13.49 -2.08 6.95
C ASN A 86 13.75 -0.90 6.00
N THR A 87 12.90 -0.67 5.00
CA THR A 87 13.04 0.44 4.05
C THR A 87 12.98 1.82 4.74
N TYR A 88 12.20 1.94 5.80
CA TYR A 88 12.05 3.19 6.57
C TYR A 88 12.92 3.24 7.84
N ASN A 89 13.89 2.35 7.99
CA ASN A 89 14.79 2.29 9.15
C ASN A 89 14.04 2.19 10.50
N MET A 90 12.90 1.50 10.51
CA MET A 90 12.14 1.19 11.73
C MET A 90 12.58 -0.16 12.32
N PRO A 91 12.31 -0.41 13.62
CA PRO A 91 12.48 -1.73 14.20
C PRO A 91 11.70 -2.81 13.43
N VAL A 92 12.38 -3.86 12.98
CA VAL A 92 11.80 -4.91 12.13
C VAL A 92 11.05 -5.95 12.97
N THR A 93 9.85 -5.59 13.42
CA THR A 93 8.98 -6.46 14.23
C THR A 93 8.13 -7.40 13.38
N GLY A 94 7.83 -7.01 12.14
CA GLY A 94 6.85 -7.68 11.27
C GLY A 94 5.40 -7.55 11.75
N GLN A 95 5.14 -6.63 12.67
CA GLN A 95 3.81 -6.30 13.19
C GLN A 95 3.43 -4.87 12.82
N LEU A 96 2.13 -4.59 12.72
CA LEU A 96 1.62 -3.22 12.55
C LEU A 96 1.53 -2.52 13.91
N ASP A 97 2.68 -2.18 14.48
CA ASP A 97 2.77 -1.38 15.70
C ASP A 97 2.41 0.09 15.44
N GLN A 98 2.18 0.86 16.51
CA GLN A 98 1.72 2.24 16.41
C GLN A 98 2.66 3.15 15.59
N ALA A 99 3.98 2.93 15.67
CA ALA A 99 4.94 3.73 14.89
C ALA A 99 4.82 3.41 13.39
N THR A 100 4.76 2.11 13.04
CA THR A 100 4.53 1.67 11.65
C THR A 100 3.19 2.19 11.10
N LEU A 101 2.13 2.11 11.90
CA LEU A 101 0.79 2.60 11.54
C LEU A 101 0.80 4.11 11.25
N LYS A 102 1.49 4.89 12.10
CA LYS A 102 1.62 6.33 11.94
C LYS A 102 2.31 6.65 10.61
N LEU A 103 3.45 6.03 10.33
CA LEU A 103 4.20 6.27 9.10
C LEU A 103 3.41 5.86 7.85
N MET A 104 2.71 4.73 7.89
CA MET A 104 1.86 4.27 6.76
C MET A 104 0.68 5.22 6.48
N SER A 105 0.26 6.02 7.47
CA SER A 105 -0.86 6.95 7.34
C SER A 105 -0.49 8.30 6.71
N GLU A 106 0.81 8.60 6.62
CA GLU A 106 1.30 9.86 6.06
C GLU A 106 1.03 9.96 4.55
N SER A 107 0.76 11.18 4.09
CA SER A 107 0.58 11.46 2.67
C SER A 107 1.91 11.33 1.93
N ARG A 108 1.90 10.63 0.79
CA ARG A 108 3.11 10.35 -0.02
C ARG A 108 2.78 10.37 -1.50
N CYS A 109 3.82 10.38 -2.34
CA CYS A 109 3.69 10.23 -3.79
C CYS A 109 3.14 8.83 -4.13
N GLY A 110 2.47 8.69 -5.28
CA GLY A 110 1.84 7.41 -5.65
C GLY A 110 2.79 6.34 -6.20
N ASN A 111 4.10 6.63 -6.26
CA ASN A 111 5.09 5.75 -6.86
C ASN A 111 5.43 4.60 -5.89
N PRO A 112 5.71 3.39 -6.40
CA PRO A 112 6.17 2.30 -5.57
C PRO A 112 7.55 2.61 -4.99
N ASP A 113 7.84 2.08 -3.80
CA ASP A 113 9.14 2.22 -3.13
C ASP A 113 10.16 1.19 -3.65
N ASP A 114 9.68 0.13 -4.29
CA ASP A 114 10.51 -0.89 -4.93
C ASP A 114 10.81 -0.47 -6.38
N GLU A 115 12.07 -0.13 -6.65
CA GLU A 115 12.58 0.25 -7.99
C GLU A 115 12.25 -0.78 -9.07
N SER A 116 12.19 -2.08 -8.72
CA SER A 116 11.80 -3.12 -9.68
C SER A 116 10.35 -2.96 -10.19
N ARG A 117 9.54 -2.16 -9.48
CA ARG A 117 8.15 -1.83 -9.81
C ARG A 117 7.96 -0.40 -10.29
N ALA A 118 9.00 0.43 -10.28
CA ALA A 118 8.93 1.76 -10.88
C ALA A 118 8.43 1.63 -12.33
N ALA A 119 7.44 2.45 -12.70
CA ALA A 119 6.93 2.43 -14.06
C ALA A 119 8.09 2.80 -15.00
N ARG A 120 8.47 1.88 -15.89
CA ARG A 120 9.46 2.19 -16.92
C ARG A 120 9.00 3.42 -17.68
N PHE A 121 9.86 4.43 -17.76
CA PHE A 121 9.58 5.63 -18.51
C PHE A 121 9.22 5.25 -19.95
N LYS A 122 8.00 5.55 -20.36
CA LYS A 122 7.56 5.45 -21.75
C LYS A 122 7.49 6.88 -22.27
N PRO A 123 8.40 7.32 -23.14
CA PRO A 123 8.29 8.64 -23.72
C PRO A 123 6.93 8.74 -24.42
N MET A 124 6.22 9.83 -24.20
CA MET A 124 5.01 10.16 -24.96
C MET A 124 5.42 10.57 -26.36
N ILE A 125 5.85 9.60 -27.17
CA ILE A 125 6.12 9.78 -28.59
C ILE A 125 4.76 9.93 -29.26
N HIS A 126 4.36 11.17 -29.51
CA HIS A 126 3.24 11.47 -30.38
C HIS A 126 3.71 11.20 -31.82
N PRO A 127 3.17 10.21 -32.54
CA PRO A 127 3.55 9.98 -33.92
C PRO A 127 3.14 11.21 -34.74
N ARG A 128 4.11 12.06 -35.10
CA ARG A 128 3.85 13.13 -36.07
C ARG A 128 3.49 12.43 -37.38
N LYS A 129 2.23 12.60 -37.83
CA LYS A 129 1.80 12.16 -39.16
C LYS A 129 2.80 12.72 -40.18
N ARG A 130 3.59 11.86 -40.82
CA ARG A 130 4.47 12.28 -41.92
C ARG A 130 3.55 12.81 -43.01
N ARG A 131 3.50 14.13 -43.20
CA ARG A 131 2.95 14.71 -44.43
C ARG A 131 3.83 14.19 -45.57
N LYS A 132 3.25 13.33 -46.41
CA LYS A 132 3.84 13.01 -47.71
C LYS A 132 3.71 14.28 -48.56
N TYR A 133 4.82 14.81 -49.04
CA TYR A 133 4.83 15.72 -50.17
C TYR A 133 5.34 14.91 -51.36
N GLU A 134 4.57 14.97 -52.44
CA GLU A 134 4.79 14.38 -53.77
C GLU A 134 5.48 15.43 -54.66
#